data_AF-A0A2D4XLH7-F1
#
_entry.id   AF-A0A2D4XLH7-F1
#
_cell.length_a   1.000
_cell.length_b   1.000
_cell.length_c   1.000
_cell.angle_alpha   90.00
_cell.angle_beta   90.00
_cell.angle_gamma   90.00
#
_symmetry.space_group_name_H-M   'P 1'
#
loop_
_entity.id
_entity.type
_entity.pdbx_description
1 polymer ?
#
loop_
_entity_poly.entity_id
_entity_poly.type
_entity_poly.pdbx_seq_one_letter_code
_entity_poly.pdbx_strand_id
1 'polypeptide(L)' 'GMDAVSLLENLGLRVQVVGNGTVASQSIKSGETLKKGQLITLNLS' A
#
# COMPACT_ATOMS: atom_id res chain seq x y z
N GLY A 1 -8.31 -9.52 10.73
CA GLY A 1 -8.26 -8.42 9.75
C GLY A 1 -7.18 -8.73 8.74
N MET A 2 -7.29 -8.20 7.52
CA MET A 2 -6.25 -8.34 6.48
C MET A 2 -5.16 -7.29 6.70
N ASP A 3 -3.90 -7.69 6.64
CA ASP A 3 -2.76 -6.77 6.71
C ASP A 3 -2.43 -6.23 5.31
N ALA A 4 -2.65 -4.93 5.10
CA ALA A 4 -2.45 -4.30 3.79
C ALA A 4 -0.98 -4.27 3.37
N VAL A 5 -0.05 -4.13 4.34
CA VAL A 5 1.39 -4.05 4.06
C VAL A 5 1.87 -5.38 3.49
N SER A 6 1.59 -6.47 4.18
CA SER A 6 1.97 -7.82 3.80
C SER A 6 1.43 -8.19 2.42
N LEU A 7 0.17 -7.84 2.12
CA LEU A 7 -0.42 -8.10 0.81
C LEU A 7 0.37 -7.39 -0.30
N LEU A 8 0.66 -6.10 -0.12
CA LEU A 8 1.33 -5.28 -1.13
C LEU A 8 2.81 -5.67 -1.31
N GLU A 9 3.51 -6.02 -0.23
CA GLU A 9 4.88 -6.54 -0.31
C GLU A 9 4.94 -7.89 -1.05
N ASN A 10 3.97 -8.79 -0.82
CA ASN A 10 3.87 -10.06 -1.55
C ASN A 10 3.60 -9.86 -3.06
N LEU A 11 2.92 -8.77 -3.43
CA LEU A 11 2.75 -8.37 -4.84
C LEU A 11 4.04 -7.76 -5.44
N GLY A 12 5.09 -7.59 -4.64
CA GLY A 12 6.39 -7.07 -5.05
C GLY A 12 6.46 -5.55 -5.04
N LEU A 13 5.59 -4.87 -4.30
CA LEU A 13 5.65 -3.42 -4.11
C LEU A 13 6.55 -3.07 -2.92
N ARG A 14 7.04 -1.83 -2.90
CA ARG A 14 7.66 -1.23 -1.71
C ARG A 14 6.59 -0.42 -1.00
N VAL A 15 6.35 -0.69 0.28
CA VAL A 15 5.28 -0.06 1.03
C VAL A 15 5.86 0.99 1.97
N GLN A 16 5.32 2.20 1.92
CA GLN A 16 5.57 3.25 2.90
C GLN A 16 4.27 3.53 3.65
N VAL A 17 4.33 3.57 4.97
CA VAL A 17 3.18 3.82 5.84
C VAL A 17 3.33 5.18 6.51
N VAL A 18 2.25 5.97 6.53
CA VAL A 18 2.18 7.27 7.19
C VAL A 18 0.97 7.28 8.12
N GLY A 19 1.19 7.53 9.41
CA GLY A 19 0.13 7.47 10.43
C GLY A 19 0.00 6.09 11.08
N ASN A 20 -1.10 5.88 11.81
CA ASN A 20 -1.44 4.64 12.50
C ASN A 20 -2.95 4.38 12.40
N GLY A 21 -3.37 3.12 12.46
CA GLY A 21 -4.79 2.75 12.41
C GLY A 21 -5.17 2.05 11.11
N THR A 22 -6.31 2.43 10.53
CA THR A 22 -6.84 1.78 9.32
C THR A 22 -6.42 2.56 8.08
N VAL A 23 -6.18 1.87 6.96
CA VAL A 23 -5.84 2.53 5.68
C VAL A 23 -6.99 3.45 5.26
N ALA A 24 -6.72 4.75 5.21
CA ALA A 24 -7.66 5.78 4.75
C ALA A 24 -7.48 6.09 3.26
N SER A 25 -6.23 6.08 2.77
CA SER A 25 -5.91 6.31 1.35
C SER A 25 -4.58 5.70 0.93
N GLN A 26 -4.39 5.58 -0.38
CA GLN A 26 -3.17 5.07 -1.02
C GLN A 26 -2.75 5.96 -2.19
N SER A 27 -1.44 6.05 -2.44
CA SER A 27 -0.88 6.91 -3.52
C SER A 27 -1.14 6.39 -4.94
N ILE A 28 -1.27 5.07 -5.12
CA ILE A 28 -1.55 4.41 -6.40
C ILE A 28 -3.06 4.22 -6.53
N LYS A 29 -3.64 4.61 -7.67
CA LYS A 29 -5.09 4.50 -7.86
C LYS A 29 -5.50 3.05 -8.15
N SER A 30 -6.70 2.68 -7.71
CA SER A 30 -7.28 1.37 -8.06
C SER A 30 -7.40 1.20 -9.57
N GLY A 31 -7.03 0.02 -10.06
CA GLY A 31 -7.03 -0.30 -11.50
C GLY A 31 -5.77 0.15 -12.25
N GLU A 32 -4.83 0.83 -11.57
CA GLU A 32 -3.53 1.12 -12.15
C GLU A 32 -2.66 -0.15 -12.21
N THR A 33 -1.91 -0.33 -13.31
CA THR A 33 -1.00 -1.46 -13.46
C THR A 33 0.17 -1.33 -12.49
N LEU A 34 0.28 -2.29 -11.57
CA LEU A 34 1.38 -2.37 -10.62
C LEU A 34 2.67 -2.84 -11.29
N LYS A 35 3.79 -2.19 -10.96
CA LYS A 35 5.13 -2.62 -11.37
C LYS A 35 5.92 -3.13 -10.16
N LYS A 36 6.66 -4.22 -10.32
CA LYS A 36 7.56 -4.70 -9.25
C LYS A 36 8.54 -3.60 -8.84
N GLY A 37 8.69 -3.42 -7.53
CA GLY A 37 9.53 -2.39 -6.93
C GLY A 37 8.90 -0.99 -6.87
N GLN A 38 7.67 -0.81 -7.40
CA GLN A 38 6.96 0.46 -7.32
C GLN A 38 6.61 0.80 -5.86
N LEU A 39 6.80 2.07 -5.50
CA LEU A 39 6.47 2.59 -4.18
C LEU A 39 4.97 2.88 -4.09
N ILE A 40 4.31 2.30 -3.08
CA ILE A 40 2.95 2.66 -2.67
C ILE A 40 3.00 3.26 -1.26
N THR A 41 2.39 4.43 -1.09
CA THR A 41 2.26 5.09 0.21
C THR A 41 0.85 4.88 0.73
N LEU A 42 0.71 4.31 1.93
CA LEU A 42 -0.55 4.16 2.64
C LEU A 42 -0.65 5.23 3.74
N ASN A 43 -1.71 6.01 3.73
CA ASN A 43 -2.02 6.95 4.81
C ASN A 43 -3.08 6.32 5.72
N LEU A 44 -2.78 6.25 7.01
CA LEU A 44 -3.61 5.61 8.02
C LEU A 44 -4.21 6.66 8.97
N SER A 45 -5.41 6.38 9.46
CA SER A 45 -6.14 7.17 10.48
C SER A 45 -6.83 6.29 11.50
#